data_AF-A0A9P4LYH0-F1
#
_entry.id   AF-A0A9P4LYH0-F1
#
_cell.length_a   1.000
_cell.length_b   1.000
_cell.length_c   1.000
_cell.angle_alpha   90.00
_cell.angle_beta   90.00
_cell.angle_gamma   90.00
#
_symmetry.space_group_name_H-M   'P 1'
#
loop_
_entity.id
_entity.type
_entity.pdbx_description
1 polymer ?
#
loop_
_entity_poly.entity_id
_entity_poly.type
_entity_poly.pdbx_seq_one_letter_code
_entity_poly.pdbx_strand_id
1 'polypeptide(L)'
;MSSSRCRIRNLLPEIHLGNWAPGPKNSLTDVPGVLCHTQSIILPVSDSHGPVSTGFTTILPRADFFHKACFAGMFRLNGSGEFTGSHRLDETGLLHSPIVLINSFSVGAAYQGIYEYCIPRYRDENGEIDWFMLPTVGETFDGILSDISALVVQPSHIVHGIENASAEPVPEGGTGSASRIVPTDPTSPSSTYTVAALVQANYGAMRDLRISGAPIGRLLQAEQEAAREKRLADPETQARAAALEDLKKQKEKKDGSIIIVLATDAPLHPTQLQRVAKRATMGLARVGGNAHNPSGDIFLAFSTGNAIPVQTEVNRWHPKVRDLEMVDDQSINGIFEAAAEAVEESIYNALCMAETMTGRGGRTIEALPRDRMKELMAKYA
;
A
#
# COMPACT_ATOMS: atom_id res chain seq x y z
N MET A 1 -19.87 -21.68 -10.42
CA MET A 1 -20.03 -20.74 -9.30
C MET A 1 -18.66 -20.15 -9.05
N SER A 2 -18.52 -18.83 -9.08
CA SER A 2 -17.22 -18.15 -8.84
C SER A 2 -16.63 -18.63 -7.52
N SER A 3 -15.33 -18.95 -7.45
CA SER A 3 -14.67 -19.14 -6.15
C SER A 3 -14.93 -17.94 -5.24
N SER A 4 -15.19 -18.24 -3.96
CA SER A 4 -15.30 -17.23 -2.91
C SER A 4 -14.02 -16.40 -2.85
N ARG A 5 -14.17 -15.10 -2.64
CA ARG A 5 -13.07 -14.14 -2.50
C ARG A 5 -12.04 -14.67 -1.49
N CYS A 6 -10.80 -14.84 -1.93
CA CYS A 6 -9.73 -15.37 -1.11
C CYS A 6 -8.37 -14.89 -1.63
N ARG A 7 -7.36 -14.99 -0.77
CA ARG A 7 -5.98 -14.57 -1.04
C ARG A 7 -5.27 -15.52 -2.01
N ILE A 8 -4.19 -15.06 -2.63
CA ILE A 8 -3.53 -15.79 -3.72
C ILE A 8 -3.09 -17.20 -3.33
N ARG A 9 -2.55 -17.39 -2.12
CA ARG A 9 -2.13 -18.70 -1.61
C ARG A 9 -3.29 -19.66 -1.35
N ASN A 10 -4.48 -19.15 -1.03
CA ASN A 10 -5.67 -19.99 -0.87
C ASN A 10 -6.23 -20.39 -2.24
N LEU A 11 -6.13 -19.49 -3.22
CA LEU A 11 -6.60 -19.73 -4.58
C LEU A 11 -5.68 -20.71 -5.33
N LEU A 12 -4.37 -20.56 -5.16
CA LEU A 12 -3.29 -21.35 -5.75
C LEU A 12 -2.35 -21.87 -4.65
N PRO A 13 -2.64 -23.00 -3.98
CA PRO A 13 -1.81 -23.49 -2.88
C PRO A 13 -0.36 -23.83 -3.25
N GLU A 14 -0.16 -24.31 -4.47
CA GLU A 14 1.15 -24.75 -4.98
C GLU A 14 1.95 -23.62 -5.66
N ILE A 15 1.46 -22.37 -5.61
CA ILE A 15 2.17 -21.25 -6.24
C ILE A 15 3.48 -20.96 -5.51
N HIS A 16 4.57 -20.87 -6.27
CA HIS A 16 5.84 -20.41 -5.74
C HIS A 16 5.83 -18.88 -5.58
N LEU A 17 5.77 -18.40 -4.33
CA LEU A 17 5.78 -16.97 -3.98
C LEU A 17 6.96 -16.63 -3.08
N GLY A 18 8.15 -17.01 -3.55
CA GLY A 18 9.41 -16.75 -2.87
C GLY A 18 9.83 -17.81 -1.87
N ASN A 19 10.98 -17.58 -1.25
CA ASN A 19 11.69 -18.53 -0.40
C ASN A 19 11.32 -18.43 1.08
N TRP A 20 10.73 -17.31 1.51
CA TRP A 20 10.44 -17.06 2.91
C TRP A 20 8.99 -17.40 3.25
N ALA A 21 8.77 -18.04 4.40
CA ALA A 21 7.43 -18.35 4.87
C ALA A 21 6.71 -17.07 5.33
N PRO A 22 5.38 -16.95 5.14
CA PRO A 22 4.64 -15.81 5.66
C PRO A 22 4.51 -15.86 7.18
N GLY A 23 4.28 -14.70 7.78
CA GLY A 23 3.84 -14.61 9.18
C GLY A 23 2.42 -15.15 9.38
N PRO A 24 1.95 -15.25 10.62
CA PRO A 24 0.68 -15.91 10.95
C PRO A 24 -0.54 -15.24 10.32
N LYS A 25 -0.54 -13.91 10.16
CA LYS A 25 -1.62 -13.17 9.49
C LYS A 25 -1.32 -12.99 7.99
N ASN A 26 -0.07 -13.23 7.60
CA ASN A 26 0.49 -12.85 6.31
C ASN A 26 0.11 -11.39 6.00
N SER A 27 0.41 -10.45 6.89
CA SER A 27 -0.08 -9.07 6.80
C SER A 27 0.92 -8.08 7.41
N LEU A 28 0.77 -6.78 7.12
CA LEU A 28 1.60 -5.70 7.66
C LEU A 28 1.65 -5.76 9.20
N THR A 29 0.53 -6.12 9.82
CA THR A 29 0.35 -6.25 11.28
C THR A 29 0.93 -7.54 11.88
N ASP A 30 1.67 -8.34 11.11
CA ASP A 30 2.59 -9.35 11.66
C ASP A 30 3.84 -8.70 12.28
N VAL A 31 4.24 -7.50 11.82
CA VAL A 31 5.35 -6.77 12.45
C VAL A 31 4.90 -6.29 13.83
N PRO A 32 5.58 -6.72 14.91
CA PRO A 32 5.15 -6.37 16.27
C PRO A 32 5.02 -4.86 16.50
N GLY A 33 3.87 -4.46 17.07
CA GLY A 33 3.56 -3.07 17.40
C GLY A 33 2.95 -2.23 16.27
N VAL A 34 2.98 -2.71 15.02
CA VAL A 34 2.33 -2.03 13.89
C VAL A 34 0.82 -2.24 13.96
N LEU A 35 0.07 -1.15 13.81
CA LEU A 35 -1.39 -1.16 13.81
C LEU A 35 -1.92 -0.59 12.48
N CYS A 36 -3.09 -1.06 12.05
CA CYS A 36 -3.71 -0.60 10.81
C CYS A 36 -5.22 -0.45 10.95
N HIS A 37 -5.78 0.51 10.21
CA HIS A 37 -7.20 0.70 9.99
C HIS A 37 -7.46 0.97 8.51
N THR A 38 -8.56 0.44 7.97
CA THR A 38 -9.01 0.74 6.61
C THR A 38 -10.47 1.16 6.64
N GLN A 39 -10.83 2.22 5.92
CA GLN A 39 -12.22 2.65 5.79
C GLN A 39 -12.57 2.86 4.31
N SER A 40 -13.63 2.18 3.85
CA SER A 40 -14.20 2.40 2.52
C SER A 40 -15.38 3.36 2.61
N ILE A 41 -15.48 4.28 1.65
CA ILE A 41 -16.55 5.25 1.51
C ILE A 41 -17.15 5.08 0.11
N ILE A 42 -18.30 4.42 0.06
CA ILE A 42 -19.07 4.17 -1.16
C ILE A 42 -20.38 4.94 -1.06
N LEU A 43 -20.56 5.96 -1.91
CA LEU A 43 -21.77 6.78 -1.91
C LEU A 43 -22.44 6.73 -3.28
N PRO A 44 -23.79 6.63 -3.34
CA PRO A 44 -24.52 6.75 -4.60
C PRO A 44 -24.42 8.18 -5.15
N VAL A 45 -24.93 8.35 -6.38
CA VAL A 45 -25.10 9.69 -6.97
C VAL A 45 -26.04 10.53 -6.09
N SER A 46 -25.72 11.81 -5.95
CA SER A 46 -26.58 12.81 -5.30
C SER A 46 -26.68 14.07 -6.16
N ASP A 47 -27.46 15.06 -5.71
CA ASP A 47 -27.57 16.36 -6.39
C ASP A 47 -26.26 17.17 -6.36
N SER A 48 -25.36 16.88 -5.40
CA SER A 48 -24.13 17.64 -5.19
C SER A 48 -22.86 16.93 -5.68
N HIS A 49 -22.93 15.62 -5.95
CA HIS A 49 -21.79 14.84 -6.44
C HIS A 49 -22.21 13.61 -7.25
N GLY A 50 -21.31 13.16 -8.13
CA GLY A 50 -21.40 11.87 -8.80
C GLY A 50 -21.21 10.69 -7.83
N PRO A 51 -21.17 9.43 -8.32
CA PRO A 51 -20.95 8.28 -7.45
C PRO A 51 -19.53 8.35 -6.86
N VAL A 52 -19.40 7.99 -5.59
CA VAL A 52 -18.10 7.99 -4.88
C VAL A 52 -17.71 6.57 -4.55
N SER A 53 -16.46 6.22 -4.85
CA SER A 53 -15.83 4.98 -4.43
C SER A 53 -14.40 5.29 -4.02
N THR A 54 -14.24 5.64 -2.76
CA THR A 54 -12.94 6.03 -2.20
C THR A 54 -12.76 5.41 -0.82
N GLY A 55 -11.70 5.77 -0.13
CA GLY A 55 -11.39 5.31 1.21
C GLY A 55 -10.02 5.77 1.63
N PHE A 56 -9.57 5.27 2.77
CA PHE A 56 -8.20 5.48 3.24
C PHE A 56 -7.74 4.31 4.09
N THR A 57 -6.41 4.19 4.20
CA THR A 57 -5.73 3.27 5.10
C THR A 57 -4.87 4.08 6.06
N THR A 58 -5.06 3.89 7.37
CA THR A 58 -4.22 4.48 8.41
C THR A 58 -3.30 3.41 8.99
N ILE A 59 -2.00 3.66 9.02
CA ILE A 59 -0.98 2.79 9.62
C ILE A 59 -0.32 3.53 10.76
N LEU A 60 -0.31 2.94 11.95
CA LEU A 60 0.49 3.41 13.08
C LEU A 60 1.77 2.58 13.12
N PRO A 61 2.95 3.20 12.91
CA PRO A 61 4.22 2.46 12.95
C PRO A 61 4.52 1.92 14.36
N ARG A 62 3.90 2.54 15.38
CA ARG A 62 3.74 2.04 16.75
C ARG A 62 2.64 2.85 17.45
N ALA A 63 2.14 2.35 18.59
CA ALA A 63 1.10 3.04 19.36
C ALA A 63 1.55 4.45 19.84
N ASP A 64 2.74 4.55 20.43
CA ASP A 64 3.34 5.82 20.88
C ASP A 64 4.24 6.42 19.79
N PHE A 65 3.69 6.63 18.59
CA PHE A 65 4.45 7.18 17.45
C PHE A 65 4.94 8.60 17.72
N PHE A 66 4.23 9.37 18.56
CA PHE A 66 4.47 10.80 18.76
C PHE A 66 5.76 11.06 19.55
N HIS A 67 6.06 10.24 20.57
CA HIS A 67 7.27 10.38 21.37
C HIS A 67 8.38 9.40 20.98
N LYS A 68 8.04 8.31 20.28
CA LYS A 68 9.00 7.27 19.87
C LYS A 68 8.94 7.09 18.36
N ALA A 69 9.89 7.70 17.66
CA ALA A 69 10.02 7.52 16.23
C ALA A 69 10.52 6.12 15.87
N CYS A 70 10.06 5.62 14.73
CA CYS A 70 10.72 4.55 13.99
C CYS A 70 11.81 5.14 13.09
N PHE A 71 12.90 4.42 12.86
CA PHE A 71 13.72 4.73 11.70
C PHE A 71 12.94 4.41 10.42
N ALA A 72 13.17 5.20 9.38
CA ALA A 72 12.51 5.09 8.09
C ALA A 72 13.43 5.51 6.94
N GLY A 73 13.09 5.06 5.72
CA GLY A 73 13.76 5.44 4.50
C GLY A 73 12.81 5.35 3.31
N MET A 74 12.93 6.30 2.38
CA MET A 74 12.08 6.39 1.20
C MET A 74 12.82 6.00 -0.08
N PHE A 75 12.06 5.55 -1.08
CA PHE A 75 12.53 5.43 -2.45
C PHE A 75 11.42 5.80 -3.43
N ARG A 76 11.75 6.63 -4.41
CA ARG A 76 10.82 7.08 -5.44
C ARG A 76 11.28 6.52 -6.78
N LEU A 77 10.60 5.48 -7.25
CA LEU A 77 10.87 4.88 -8.55
C LEU A 77 10.37 5.80 -9.67
N ASN A 78 9.15 6.33 -9.53
CA ASN A 78 8.61 7.40 -10.36
C ASN A 78 7.85 8.38 -9.46
N GLY A 79 8.12 9.68 -9.64
CA GLY A 79 7.66 10.75 -8.75
C GLY A 79 6.38 11.45 -9.15
N SER A 80 5.58 10.89 -10.07
CA SER A 80 4.32 11.49 -10.51
C SER A 80 3.17 11.25 -9.51
N GLY A 81 3.39 11.60 -8.24
CA GLY A 81 2.42 11.49 -7.14
C GLY A 81 2.89 12.23 -5.89
N GLU A 82 2.06 12.25 -4.85
CA GLU A 82 2.34 12.95 -3.59
C GLU A 82 2.65 11.99 -2.44
N PHE A 83 3.62 12.39 -1.60
CA PHE A 83 3.93 11.73 -0.34
C PHE A 83 4.47 12.77 0.67
N THR A 84 3.59 13.29 1.52
CA THR A 84 3.93 14.37 2.46
C THR A 84 4.90 13.88 3.53
N GLY A 85 5.64 14.80 4.15
CA GLY A 85 6.65 14.48 5.16
C GLY A 85 7.94 13.88 4.60
N SER A 86 8.00 13.59 3.29
CA SER A 86 9.15 12.99 2.59
C SER A 86 10.46 13.73 2.82
N HIS A 87 10.47 15.06 2.74
CA HIS A 87 11.68 15.86 3.01
C HIS A 87 12.27 15.62 4.40
N ARG A 88 11.42 15.46 5.43
CA ARG A 88 11.89 15.18 6.80
C ARG A 88 12.38 13.75 6.94
N LEU A 89 11.68 12.82 6.30
CA LEU A 89 12.08 11.41 6.28
C LEU A 89 13.44 11.25 5.61
N ASP A 90 13.71 11.97 4.52
CA ASP A 90 15.01 11.96 3.85
C ASP A 90 16.12 12.64 4.68
N GLU A 91 15.80 13.74 5.35
CA GLU A 91 16.77 14.50 6.16
C GLU A 91 17.15 13.77 7.46
N THR A 92 16.17 13.21 8.16
CA THR A 92 16.35 12.69 9.53
C THR A 92 16.25 11.18 9.63
N GLY A 93 15.60 10.53 8.67
CA GLY A 93 15.26 9.11 8.76
C GLY A 93 14.29 8.77 9.89
N LEU A 94 13.56 9.74 10.45
CA LEU A 94 12.67 9.54 11.60
C LEU A 94 11.20 9.65 11.20
N LEU A 95 10.47 8.54 11.35
CA LEU A 95 9.02 8.47 11.23
C LEU A 95 8.38 8.51 12.61
N HIS A 96 7.74 9.63 12.95
CA HIS A 96 6.97 9.82 14.19
C HIS A 96 5.56 10.36 13.91
N SER A 97 4.96 9.88 12.83
CA SER A 97 3.60 10.23 12.43
C SER A 97 2.86 8.97 11.98
N PRO A 98 1.51 8.91 12.06
CA PRO A 98 0.75 7.95 11.30
C PRO A 98 1.06 8.07 9.81
N ILE A 99 1.01 6.95 9.09
CA ILE A 99 1.04 6.94 7.64
C ILE A 99 -0.40 6.80 7.16
N VAL A 100 -0.87 7.70 6.30
CA VAL A 100 -2.20 7.60 5.68
C VAL A 100 -2.07 7.42 4.17
N LEU A 101 -2.70 6.38 3.63
CA LEU A 101 -2.82 6.16 2.18
C LEU A 101 -4.24 6.50 1.74
N ILE A 102 -4.38 7.35 0.73
CA ILE A 102 -5.67 7.95 0.34
C ILE A 102 -5.74 8.29 -1.16
N ASN A 103 -6.84 8.90 -1.62
CA ASN A 103 -6.94 9.48 -2.96
C ASN A 103 -6.21 10.83 -3.09
N SER A 104 -5.84 11.21 -4.31
CA SER A 104 -5.03 12.39 -4.61
C SER A 104 -5.58 13.71 -4.06
N PHE A 105 -6.90 13.93 -4.10
CA PHE A 105 -7.48 15.23 -3.72
C PHE A 105 -7.79 15.32 -2.22
N SER A 106 -7.66 14.21 -1.49
CA SER A 106 -7.94 14.14 -0.06
C SER A 106 -6.67 14.12 0.80
N VAL A 107 -5.49 14.28 0.20
CA VAL A 107 -4.21 14.41 0.93
C VAL A 107 -4.26 15.51 1.97
N GLY A 108 -4.83 16.67 1.64
CA GLY A 108 -4.99 17.79 2.58
C GLY A 108 -5.86 17.44 3.79
N ALA A 109 -6.97 16.72 3.58
CA ALA A 109 -7.85 16.28 4.67
C ALA A 109 -7.15 15.28 5.60
N ALA A 110 -6.38 14.34 5.04
CA ALA A 110 -5.52 13.42 5.80
C ALA A 110 -4.46 14.15 6.61
N TYR A 111 -3.77 15.11 5.99
CA TYR A 111 -2.74 15.92 6.63
C TYR A 111 -3.29 16.70 7.83
N GLN A 112 -4.43 17.38 7.64
CA GLN A 112 -5.13 18.09 8.71
C GLN A 112 -5.65 17.14 9.80
N GLY A 113 -6.23 16.00 9.42
CA GLY A 113 -6.79 15.04 10.38
C GLY A 113 -5.76 14.45 11.34
N ILE A 114 -4.52 14.25 10.89
CA ILE A 114 -3.41 13.84 11.79
C ILE A 114 -3.14 14.91 12.84
N TYR A 115 -3.15 16.20 12.48
CA TYR A 115 -3.02 17.28 13.47
C TYR A 115 -4.22 17.38 14.39
N GLU A 116 -5.45 17.25 13.87
CA GLU A 116 -6.66 17.25 14.70
C GLU A 116 -6.66 16.11 15.73
N TYR A 117 -6.04 14.97 15.42
CA TYR A 117 -5.82 13.90 16.40
C TYR A 117 -4.79 14.32 17.47
N CYS A 118 -3.65 14.88 17.05
CA CYS A 118 -2.50 15.14 17.91
C CYS A 118 -2.67 16.36 18.84
N ILE A 119 -3.20 17.48 18.33
CA ILE A 119 -3.36 18.74 19.08
C ILE A 119 -4.05 18.57 20.45
N PRO A 120 -5.23 17.94 20.56
CA PRO A 120 -5.90 17.80 21.86
C PRO A 120 -5.16 16.84 22.81
N ARG A 121 -4.26 15.99 22.31
CA ARG A 121 -3.53 14.97 23.08
C ARG A 121 -2.16 15.45 23.57
N TYR A 122 -1.54 16.38 22.86
CA TYR A 122 -0.14 16.77 23.08
C TYR A 122 0.08 18.27 23.21
N ARG A 123 -0.98 19.07 23.40
CA ARG A 123 -0.84 20.45 23.87
C ARG A 123 -0.47 20.48 25.36
N ASP A 124 0.21 21.53 25.80
CA ASP A 124 0.58 21.69 27.21
C ASP A 124 -0.64 22.03 28.10
N GLU A 125 -0.39 22.22 29.40
CA GLU A 125 -1.43 22.57 30.38
C GLU A 125 -2.13 23.91 30.11
N ASN A 126 -1.48 24.82 29.37
CA ASN A 126 -2.00 26.11 28.96
C ASN A 126 -2.70 26.06 27.60
N GLY A 127 -2.61 24.93 26.89
CA GLY A 127 -3.14 24.73 25.55
C GLY A 127 -2.22 25.17 24.42
N GLU A 128 -0.95 25.47 24.70
CA GLU A 128 0.07 25.80 23.71
C GLU A 128 0.65 24.56 23.03
N ILE A 129 1.21 24.75 21.83
CA ILE A 129 1.87 23.72 21.03
C ILE A 129 3.36 24.04 20.94
N ASP A 130 4.19 23.21 21.57
CA ASP A 130 5.66 23.36 21.63
C ASP A 130 6.41 22.33 20.78
N TRP A 131 5.68 21.51 20.03
CA TRP A 131 6.22 20.44 19.19
C TRP A 131 6.06 20.72 17.69
N PHE A 132 6.83 19.98 16.89
CA PHE A 132 6.77 20.07 15.42
C PHE A 132 6.76 18.68 14.77
N MET A 133 5.72 18.42 13.99
CA MET A 133 5.53 17.18 13.20
C MET A 133 5.17 17.51 11.76
N LEU A 134 5.64 16.69 10.82
CA LEU A 134 5.21 16.73 9.42
C LEU A 134 4.46 15.42 9.12
N PRO A 135 3.12 15.46 9.02
CA PRO A 135 2.30 14.30 8.69
C PRO A 135 2.75 13.55 7.43
N THR A 136 2.61 12.22 7.47
CA THR A 136 3.04 11.32 6.39
C THR A 136 1.82 10.78 5.63
N VAL A 137 1.56 11.31 4.44
CA VAL A 137 0.36 10.99 3.65
C VAL A 137 0.76 10.69 2.21
N GLY A 138 0.47 9.48 1.73
CA GLY A 138 0.68 9.06 0.34
C GLY A 138 -0.64 8.88 -0.40
N GLU A 139 -0.61 8.97 -1.74
CA GLU A 139 -1.84 8.90 -2.53
C GLU A 139 -1.77 8.09 -3.82
N THR A 140 -2.94 7.68 -4.29
CA THR A 140 -3.14 7.26 -5.69
C THR A 140 -4.43 7.87 -6.25
N PHE A 141 -4.56 8.00 -7.57
CA PHE A 141 -5.71 8.64 -8.20
C PHE A 141 -6.91 7.69 -8.48
N ASP A 142 -8.05 7.88 -7.82
CA ASP A 142 -9.27 7.05 -7.97
C ASP A 142 -10.36 7.66 -8.89
N GLY A 143 -10.10 8.83 -9.48
CA GLY A 143 -11.11 9.60 -10.23
C GLY A 143 -11.62 8.99 -11.54
N ILE A 144 -11.16 7.78 -11.90
CA ILE A 144 -11.77 6.97 -12.97
C ILE A 144 -13.14 6.46 -12.51
N LEU A 145 -13.22 5.89 -11.31
CA LEU A 145 -14.44 5.32 -10.74
C LEU A 145 -15.13 6.25 -9.74
N SER A 146 -14.37 7.06 -9.01
CA SER A 146 -14.89 7.94 -7.97
C SER A 146 -15.13 9.35 -8.50
N ASP A 147 -16.14 10.05 -7.98
CA ASP A 147 -16.19 11.50 -8.08
C ASP A 147 -15.20 12.14 -7.10
N ILE A 148 -13.91 12.11 -7.45
CA ILE A 148 -12.82 12.62 -6.61
C ILE A 148 -12.96 14.12 -6.28
N SER A 149 -13.69 14.89 -7.09
CA SER A 149 -14.00 16.31 -6.82
C SER A 149 -15.03 16.52 -5.72
N ALA A 150 -15.72 15.47 -5.26
CA ALA A 150 -16.68 15.56 -4.18
C ALA A 150 -16.02 15.81 -2.80
N LEU A 151 -14.70 15.56 -2.68
CA LEU A 151 -13.91 15.81 -1.47
C LEU A 151 -14.57 15.27 -0.19
N VAL A 152 -15.14 14.06 -0.27
CA VAL A 152 -15.97 13.52 0.82
C VAL A 152 -15.18 13.09 2.04
N VAL A 153 -13.87 12.88 1.91
CA VAL A 153 -13.02 12.52 3.06
C VAL A 153 -12.78 13.78 3.88
N GLN A 154 -13.18 13.73 5.15
CA GLN A 154 -12.99 14.80 6.11
C GLN A 154 -11.88 14.46 7.12
N PRO A 155 -11.22 15.45 7.72
CA PRO A 155 -10.23 15.24 8.79
C PRO A 155 -10.71 14.32 9.93
N SER A 156 -11.99 14.42 10.32
CA SER A 156 -12.58 13.58 11.37
C SER A 156 -12.60 12.08 11.04
N HIS A 157 -12.67 11.70 9.76
CA HIS A 157 -12.53 10.30 9.36
C HIS A 157 -11.12 9.78 9.69
N ILE A 158 -10.12 10.63 9.55
CA ILE A 158 -8.70 10.28 9.75
C ILE A 158 -8.42 10.13 11.24
N VAL A 159 -8.96 11.03 12.06
CA VAL A 159 -8.97 10.91 13.53
C VAL A 159 -9.58 9.56 13.92
N HIS A 160 -10.76 9.21 13.39
CA HIS A 160 -11.39 7.92 13.64
C HIS A 160 -10.49 6.74 13.24
N GLY A 161 -9.83 6.81 12.09
CA GLY A 161 -8.92 5.77 11.65
C GLY A 161 -7.69 5.59 12.54
N ILE A 162 -7.15 6.67 13.10
CA ILE A 162 -6.04 6.60 14.08
C ILE A 162 -6.53 5.95 15.38
N GLU A 163 -7.73 6.30 15.85
CA GLU A 163 -8.32 5.74 17.08
C GLU A 163 -8.70 4.26 16.96
N ASN A 164 -9.02 3.78 15.75
CA ASN A 164 -9.49 2.42 15.49
C ASN A 164 -8.45 1.53 14.80
N ALA A 165 -7.19 1.95 14.75
CA ALA A 165 -6.10 1.12 14.25
C ALA A 165 -5.86 -0.06 15.20
N SER A 166 -5.74 -1.27 14.64
CA SER A 166 -5.59 -2.50 15.41
C SER A 166 -4.50 -3.41 14.84
N ALA A 167 -4.14 -4.45 15.58
CA ALA A 167 -3.19 -5.46 15.14
C ALA A 167 -3.86 -6.58 14.30
N GLU A 168 -5.14 -6.48 13.98
CA GLU A 168 -5.83 -7.50 13.17
C GLU A 168 -5.26 -7.57 11.75
N PRO A 169 -5.46 -8.69 11.02
CA PRO A 169 -5.12 -8.76 9.60
C PRO A 169 -5.74 -7.60 8.82
N VAL A 170 -4.94 -6.93 7.99
CA VAL A 170 -5.41 -5.78 7.22
C VAL A 170 -6.49 -6.19 6.20
N PRO A 171 -7.67 -5.55 6.17
CA PRO A 171 -8.65 -5.80 5.13
C PRO A 171 -8.13 -5.45 3.72
N GLU A 172 -8.43 -6.31 2.75
CA GLU A 172 -7.88 -6.23 1.38
C GLU A 172 -8.96 -6.00 0.31
N GLY A 173 -8.51 -5.50 -0.85
CA GLY A 173 -9.30 -5.07 -2.00
C GLY A 173 -8.45 -4.21 -2.93
N GLY A 174 -8.72 -2.91 -3.02
CA GLY A 174 -7.78 -1.95 -3.65
C GLY A 174 -6.45 -1.80 -2.90
N THR A 175 -6.41 -2.27 -1.65
CA THR A 175 -5.21 -2.45 -0.84
C THR A 175 -4.88 -3.95 -0.73
N GLY A 176 -3.61 -4.31 -0.68
CA GLY A 176 -3.18 -5.67 -0.38
C GLY A 176 -2.03 -5.71 0.60
N SER A 177 -1.84 -6.84 1.28
CA SER A 177 -0.82 -7.00 2.29
C SER A 177 -0.26 -8.42 2.35
N ALA A 178 1.00 -8.54 2.77
CA ALA A 178 1.70 -9.81 2.97
C ALA A 178 2.88 -9.62 3.92
N SER A 179 3.38 -10.72 4.49
CA SER A 179 4.57 -10.72 5.35
C SER A 179 5.47 -11.92 5.07
N ARG A 180 6.68 -11.86 5.58
CA ARG A 180 7.72 -12.90 5.51
C ARG A 180 8.49 -12.96 6.83
N ILE A 181 8.82 -14.17 7.25
CA ILE A 181 9.66 -14.44 8.41
C ILE A 181 11.06 -14.82 7.94
N VAL A 182 12.06 -14.07 8.39
CA VAL A 182 13.47 -14.23 8.05
C VAL A 182 14.22 -14.70 9.30
N PRO A 183 14.76 -15.92 9.34
CA PRO A 183 15.62 -16.37 10.43
C PRO A 183 16.89 -15.52 10.54
N THR A 184 17.28 -15.17 11.75
CA THR A 184 18.49 -14.36 12.04
C THR A 184 19.69 -15.23 12.39
N ASP A 185 19.43 -16.47 12.81
CA ASP A 185 20.44 -17.46 13.15
C ASP A 185 20.01 -18.82 12.58
N PRO A 186 20.79 -19.43 11.67
CA PRO A 186 20.46 -20.74 11.09
C PRO A 186 20.45 -21.87 12.13
N THR A 187 21.01 -21.65 13.31
CA THR A 187 21.07 -22.62 14.42
C THR A 187 19.99 -22.41 15.47
N SER A 188 19.27 -21.28 15.43
CA SER A 188 18.22 -20.93 16.39
C SER A 188 16.92 -20.58 15.66
N PRO A 189 16.00 -21.54 15.49
CA PRO A 189 14.76 -21.35 14.74
C PRO A 189 13.83 -20.27 15.32
N SER A 190 14.01 -19.90 16.60
CA SER A 190 13.18 -18.91 17.28
C SER A 190 13.66 -17.47 17.10
N SER A 191 14.87 -17.24 16.60
CA SER A 191 15.38 -15.89 16.35
C SER A 191 15.06 -15.51 14.91
N THR A 192 14.12 -14.59 14.74
CA THR A 192 13.57 -14.20 13.43
C THR A 192 13.27 -12.72 13.39
N TYR A 193 13.33 -12.15 12.19
CA TYR A 193 12.70 -10.87 11.87
C TYR A 193 11.49 -11.07 10.97
N THR A 194 10.52 -10.17 11.09
CA THR A 194 9.39 -10.06 10.19
C THR A 194 9.64 -8.94 9.20
N VAL A 195 9.39 -9.17 7.92
CA VAL A 195 9.34 -8.14 6.87
C VAL A 195 7.96 -8.21 6.24
N ALA A 196 7.24 -7.09 6.25
CA ALA A 196 5.88 -7.04 5.75
C ALA A 196 5.65 -5.86 4.83
N ALA A 197 4.67 -6.00 3.94
CA ALA A 197 4.28 -5.01 2.96
C ALA A 197 2.78 -4.73 3.03
N LEU A 198 2.43 -3.49 2.73
CA LEU A 198 1.09 -3.06 2.38
C LEU A 198 1.19 -2.20 1.12
N VAL A 199 0.32 -2.45 0.15
CA VAL A 199 0.28 -1.74 -1.12
C VAL A 199 -1.09 -1.12 -1.33
N GLN A 200 -1.14 0.13 -1.80
CA GLN A 200 -2.32 0.71 -2.44
C GLN A 200 -2.11 0.63 -3.95
N ALA A 201 -2.68 -0.40 -4.59
CA ALA A 201 -2.35 -0.75 -5.97
C ALA A 201 -3.38 -0.16 -6.95
N ASN A 202 -2.94 0.79 -7.79
CA ASN A 202 -3.77 1.44 -8.80
C ASN A 202 -3.07 1.50 -10.17
N TYR A 203 -1.99 0.75 -10.38
CA TYR A 203 -1.11 0.88 -11.55
C TYR A 203 -1.34 -0.22 -12.61
N GLY A 204 -0.74 0.00 -13.79
CA GLY A 204 -0.39 -1.08 -14.72
C GLY A 204 -1.47 -1.47 -15.73
N ALA A 205 -1.10 -2.37 -16.63
CA ALA A 205 -1.94 -2.83 -17.73
C ALA A 205 -2.11 -4.35 -17.72
N MET A 206 -3.27 -4.83 -18.16
CA MET A 206 -3.59 -6.26 -18.18
C MET A 206 -2.54 -7.07 -18.96
N ARG A 207 -2.06 -6.61 -20.12
CA ARG A 207 -1.02 -7.30 -20.91
C ARG A 207 0.28 -7.58 -20.15
N ASP A 208 0.58 -6.75 -19.15
CA ASP A 208 1.85 -6.77 -18.43
C ASP A 208 1.77 -7.61 -17.16
N LEU A 209 0.54 -7.88 -16.66
CA LEU A 209 0.31 -8.68 -15.46
C LEU A 209 0.93 -10.08 -15.58
N ARG A 210 1.78 -10.40 -14.60
CA ARG A 210 2.40 -11.71 -14.41
C ARG A 210 2.03 -12.28 -13.05
N ILE A 211 1.75 -13.58 -13.00
CA ILE A 211 1.51 -14.33 -11.75
C ILE A 211 2.61 -15.38 -11.63
N SER A 212 3.50 -15.25 -10.64
CA SER A 212 4.67 -16.13 -10.48
C SER A 212 5.47 -16.28 -11.80
N GLY A 213 5.65 -15.16 -12.52
CA GLY A 213 6.32 -15.11 -13.82
C GLY A 213 5.48 -15.55 -15.04
N ALA A 214 4.37 -16.26 -14.84
CA ALA A 214 3.49 -16.68 -15.93
C ALA A 214 2.74 -15.48 -16.55
N PRO A 215 2.62 -15.37 -17.89
CA PRO A 215 2.04 -14.22 -18.58
C PRO A 215 0.50 -14.24 -18.58
N ILE A 216 -0.11 -14.44 -17.41
CA ILE A 216 -1.56 -14.64 -17.27
C ILE A 216 -2.36 -13.45 -17.76
N GLY A 217 -1.89 -12.24 -17.51
CA GLY A 217 -2.52 -11.02 -18.00
C GLY A 217 -2.71 -10.98 -19.52
N ARG A 218 -1.67 -11.36 -20.27
CA ARG A 218 -1.72 -11.44 -21.74
C ARG A 218 -2.76 -12.46 -22.22
N LEU A 219 -2.86 -13.60 -21.54
CA LEU A 219 -3.82 -14.65 -21.90
C LEU A 219 -5.26 -14.19 -21.62
N LEU A 220 -5.50 -13.59 -20.46
CA LEU A 220 -6.82 -13.03 -20.11
C LEU A 220 -7.23 -11.90 -21.05
N GLN A 221 -6.30 -11.00 -21.40
CA GLN A 221 -6.60 -9.91 -22.33
C GLN A 221 -6.99 -10.43 -23.72
N ALA A 222 -6.25 -11.41 -24.26
CA ALA A 222 -6.58 -12.00 -25.56
C ALA A 222 -7.99 -12.65 -25.55
N GLU A 223 -8.36 -13.33 -24.46
CA GLU A 223 -9.70 -13.90 -24.29
C GLU A 223 -10.78 -12.81 -24.21
N GLN A 224 -10.52 -11.73 -23.47
CA GLN A 224 -11.42 -10.58 -23.36
C GLN A 224 -11.63 -9.88 -24.71
N GLU A 225 -10.56 -9.68 -25.48
CA GLU A 225 -10.61 -9.09 -26.82
C GLU A 225 -11.41 -9.95 -27.79
N ALA A 226 -11.15 -11.26 -27.84
CA ALA A 226 -11.91 -12.20 -28.68
C ALA A 226 -13.40 -12.29 -28.28
N ALA A 227 -13.71 -12.22 -26.97
CA ALA A 227 -15.08 -12.18 -26.50
C ALA A 227 -15.78 -10.84 -26.86
N ARG A 228 -15.03 -9.73 -26.86
CA ARG A 228 -15.54 -8.40 -27.22
C ARG A 228 -15.88 -8.30 -28.69
N GLU A 229 -15.03 -8.81 -29.58
CA GLU A 229 -15.30 -8.86 -31.02
C GLU A 229 -16.61 -9.59 -31.32
N LYS A 230 -16.90 -10.67 -30.58
CA LYS A 230 -18.17 -11.41 -30.70
C LYS A 230 -19.37 -10.64 -30.17
N ARG A 231 -19.23 -9.84 -29.11
CA ARG A 231 -20.31 -9.04 -28.49
C ARG A 231 -20.66 -7.76 -29.25
N LEU A 232 -19.69 -7.16 -29.95
CA LEU A 232 -19.90 -5.96 -30.78
C LEU A 232 -20.81 -6.24 -32.00
N ALA A 233 -21.14 -7.50 -32.28
CA ALA A 233 -22.13 -7.91 -33.27
C ALA A 233 -23.59 -7.80 -32.77
N ASP A 234 -23.83 -7.44 -31.50
CA ASP A 234 -25.15 -7.35 -30.86
C ASP A 234 -25.60 -5.88 -30.60
N PRO A 235 -26.70 -5.41 -31.20
CA PRO A 235 -27.21 -4.03 -31.09
C PRO A 235 -27.59 -3.54 -29.69
N GLU A 236 -27.91 -4.42 -28.72
CA GLU A 236 -28.28 -4.00 -27.35
C GLU A 236 -27.08 -3.43 -26.54
N THR A 237 -25.86 -3.50 -27.08
CA THR A 237 -24.63 -3.21 -26.33
C THR A 237 -24.19 -1.74 -26.40
N GLN A 238 -24.93 -0.82 -27.04
CA GLN A 238 -24.44 0.55 -27.34
C GLN A 238 -24.09 1.39 -26.10
N ALA A 239 -24.91 1.38 -25.04
CA ALA A 239 -24.62 2.14 -23.82
C ALA A 239 -23.42 1.57 -23.05
N ARG A 240 -23.29 0.23 -23.02
CA ARG A 240 -22.14 -0.47 -22.42
C ARG A 240 -20.87 -0.25 -23.24
N ALA A 241 -20.98 -0.17 -24.56
CA ALA A 241 -19.88 0.12 -25.47
C ALA A 241 -19.35 1.55 -25.28
N ALA A 242 -20.23 2.54 -25.11
CA ALA A 242 -19.83 3.92 -24.86
C ALA A 242 -19.07 4.08 -23.53
N ALA A 243 -19.58 3.48 -22.44
CA ALA A 243 -18.90 3.50 -21.14
C ALA A 243 -17.55 2.76 -21.14
N LEU A 244 -17.45 1.64 -21.88
CA LEU A 244 -16.18 0.91 -22.07
C LEU A 244 -15.16 1.71 -22.89
N GLU A 245 -15.60 2.38 -23.94
CA GLU A 245 -14.73 3.22 -24.78
C GLU A 245 -14.23 4.44 -24.02
N ASP A 246 -15.09 5.08 -23.21
CA ASP A 246 -14.67 6.15 -22.31
C ASP A 246 -13.68 5.64 -21.26
N LEU A 247 -13.94 4.49 -20.62
CA LEU A 247 -12.99 3.86 -19.69
C LEU A 247 -11.61 3.63 -20.34
N LYS A 248 -11.59 3.12 -21.58
CA LYS A 248 -10.34 2.90 -22.32
C LYS A 248 -9.59 4.21 -22.54
N LYS A 249 -10.29 5.25 -23.01
CA LYS A 249 -9.71 6.59 -23.19
C LYS A 249 -9.18 7.19 -21.89
N GLN A 250 -9.85 6.97 -20.77
CA GLN A 250 -9.35 7.42 -19.47
C GLN A 250 -8.06 6.67 -19.07
N LYS A 251 -8.02 5.35 -19.22
CA LYS A 251 -6.84 4.52 -18.91
C LYS A 251 -5.64 4.79 -19.83
N GLU A 252 -5.87 5.20 -21.08
CA GLU A 252 -4.78 5.62 -21.98
C GLU A 252 -4.16 6.96 -21.58
N LYS A 253 -4.93 7.86 -20.95
CA LYS A 253 -4.47 9.20 -20.53
C LYS A 253 -3.88 9.22 -19.13
N LYS A 254 -4.41 8.38 -18.24
CA LYS A 254 -4.05 8.31 -16.83
C LYS A 254 -3.60 6.89 -16.55
N ASP A 255 -2.29 6.68 -16.54
CA ASP A 255 -1.75 5.50 -15.87
C ASP A 255 -1.87 5.74 -14.37
N GLY A 256 -2.22 4.71 -13.61
CA GLY A 256 -2.41 4.88 -12.18
C GLY A 256 -1.13 4.63 -11.39
N SER A 257 -1.20 4.78 -10.07
CA SER A 257 -0.05 4.88 -9.17
C SER A 257 0.06 3.65 -8.25
N ILE A 258 1.18 3.47 -7.56
CA ILE A 258 1.27 2.56 -6.43
C ILE A 258 2.07 3.17 -5.27
N ILE A 259 1.46 3.14 -4.09
CA ILE A 259 2.16 3.43 -2.84
C ILE A 259 2.46 2.12 -2.13
N ILE A 260 3.71 1.92 -1.72
CA ILE A 260 4.16 0.72 -1.02
C ILE A 260 4.75 1.11 0.33
N VAL A 261 4.20 0.53 1.39
CA VAL A 261 4.73 0.66 2.75
C VAL A 261 5.31 -0.67 3.18
N LEU A 262 6.59 -0.68 3.51
CA LEU A 262 7.31 -1.80 4.08
C LEU A 262 7.55 -1.57 5.58
N ALA A 263 7.34 -2.60 6.38
CA ALA A 263 7.60 -2.60 7.81
C ALA A 263 8.49 -3.79 8.19
N THR A 264 9.35 -3.61 9.19
CA THR A 264 10.12 -4.71 9.78
C THR A 264 10.44 -4.45 11.25
N ASP A 265 10.64 -5.51 12.03
CA ASP A 265 11.18 -5.45 13.39
C ASP A 265 12.71 -5.59 13.44
N ALA A 266 13.37 -5.85 12.30
CA ALA A 266 14.82 -5.83 12.20
C ALA A 266 15.37 -4.45 12.56
N PRO A 267 16.39 -4.32 13.43
CA PRO A 267 16.96 -3.03 13.80
C PRO A 267 17.78 -2.48 12.63
N LEU A 268 17.12 -1.70 11.77
CA LEU A 268 17.71 -1.13 10.56
C LEU A 268 17.92 0.37 10.70
N HIS A 269 19.09 0.82 10.25
CA HIS A 269 19.40 2.23 10.11
C HIS A 269 18.64 2.86 8.92
N PRO A 270 18.32 4.18 8.90
CA PRO A 270 17.64 4.83 7.78
C PRO A 270 18.22 4.55 6.39
N THR A 271 19.55 4.50 6.27
CA THR A 271 20.21 4.17 4.98
C THR A 271 19.98 2.72 4.54
N GLN A 272 19.85 1.78 5.49
CA GLN A 272 19.44 0.40 5.21
C GLN A 272 17.97 0.35 4.80
N LEU A 273 17.11 1.12 5.45
CA LEU A 273 15.69 1.21 5.11
C LEU A 273 15.47 1.81 3.72
N GLN A 274 16.25 2.79 3.28
CA GLN A 274 16.24 3.24 1.89
C GLN A 274 16.63 2.12 0.91
N ARG A 275 17.57 1.23 1.28
CA ARG A 275 17.92 0.05 0.48
C ARG A 275 16.79 -0.98 0.45
N VAL A 276 16.08 -1.16 1.56
CA VAL A 276 14.87 -2.00 1.65
C VAL A 276 13.74 -1.43 0.80
N ALA A 277 13.46 -0.11 0.87
CA ALA A 277 12.45 0.55 0.05
C ALA A 277 12.70 0.35 -1.46
N LYS A 278 13.96 0.38 -1.90
CA LYS A 278 14.34 0.03 -3.29
C LYS A 278 13.94 -1.38 -3.71
N ARG A 279 13.86 -2.34 -2.78
CA ARG A 279 13.44 -3.73 -3.06
C ARG A 279 11.96 -3.87 -3.41
N ALA A 280 11.13 -2.89 -3.06
CA ALA A 280 9.76 -2.84 -3.54
C ALA A 280 9.69 -2.78 -5.08
N THR A 281 10.66 -2.14 -5.76
CA THR A 281 10.75 -2.17 -7.24
C THR A 281 10.83 -3.59 -7.79
N MET A 282 11.53 -4.49 -7.11
CA MET A 282 11.72 -5.86 -7.57
C MET A 282 10.40 -6.65 -7.46
N GLY A 283 9.67 -6.50 -6.35
CA GLY A 283 8.34 -7.08 -6.21
C GLY A 283 7.35 -6.52 -7.23
N LEU A 284 7.31 -5.20 -7.39
CA LEU A 284 6.48 -4.51 -8.39
C LEU A 284 6.76 -4.99 -9.82
N ALA A 285 8.04 -5.10 -10.20
CA ALA A 285 8.45 -5.54 -11.53
C ALA A 285 8.09 -7.00 -11.81
N ARG A 286 8.16 -7.89 -10.81
CA ARG A 286 7.75 -9.30 -10.95
C ARG A 286 6.28 -9.46 -11.31
N VAL A 287 5.44 -8.52 -10.86
CA VAL A 287 4.01 -8.47 -11.18
C VAL A 287 3.73 -7.77 -12.52
N GLY A 288 4.72 -7.11 -13.12
CA GLY A 288 4.63 -6.43 -14.41
C GLY A 288 4.59 -4.90 -14.36
N GLY A 289 4.94 -4.28 -13.23
CA GLY A 289 5.04 -2.83 -13.13
C GLY A 289 6.23 -2.27 -13.91
N ASN A 290 5.98 -1.20 -14.69
CA ASN A 290 6.98 -0.54 -15.54
C ASN A 290 7.22 0.93 -15.19
N ALA A 291 6.61 1.44 -14.11
CA ALA A 291 6.74 2.83 -13.67
C ALA A 291 6.46 3.87 -14.77
N HIS A 292 5.34 3.72 -15.47
CA HIS A 292 4.96 4.59 -16.59
C HIS A 292 4.87 6.06 -16.17
N ASN A 293 5.05 6.98 -17.11
CA ASN A 293 5.28 8.39 -16.83
C ASN A 293 4.30 9.05 -15.82
N PRO A 294 2.96 8.90 -15.93
CA PRO A 294 2.05 9.55 -14.98
C PRO A 294 1.84 8.76 -13.67
N SER A 295 2.51 7.62 -13.51
CA SER A 295 2.39 6.72 -12.36
C SER A 295 3.27 7.20 -11.20
N GLY A 296 2.65 7.52 -10.07
CA GLY A 296 3.36 7.79 -8.82
C GLY A 296 3.75 6.48 -8.13
N ASP A 297 4.99 6.06 -8.28
CA ASP A 297 5.54 4.84 -7.68
C ASP A 297 6.49 5.21 -6.53
N ILE A 298 5.92 5.37 -5.34
CA ILE A 298 6.60 5.92 -4.15
C ILE A 298 6.54 4.91 -3.00
N PHE A 299 7.70 4.60 -2.44
CA PHE A 299 7.85 3.55 -1.43
C PHE A 299 8.45 4.10 -0.13
N LEU A 300 7.92 3.64 1.00
CA LEU A 300 8.40 3.93 2.34
C LEU A 300 8.73 2.61 3.03
N ALA A 301 9.90 2.52 3.66
CA ALA A 301 10.23 1.42 4.57
C ALA A 301 10.49 1.98 5.98
N PHE A 302 9.99 1.33 7.02
CA PHE A 302 10.30 1.69 8.40
C PHE A 302 10.62 0.46 9.27
N SER A 303 11.36 0.68 10.35
CA SER A 303 11.72 -0.34 11.33
C SER A 303 11.15 -0.03 12.72
N THR A 304 10.57 -1.03 13.37
CA THR A 304 10.17 -0.98 14.78
C THR A 304 11.27 -1.44 15.74
N GLY A 305 12.40 -1.95 15.23
CA GLY A 305 13.47 -2.55 16.02
C GLY A 305 14.19 -1.56 16.96
N ASN A 306 14.30 -0.29 16.56
CA ASN A 306 14.79 0.78 17.43
C ASN A 306 13.65 1.76 17.79
N ALA A 307 13.64 2.26 19.02
CA ALA A 307 12.69 3.27 19.50
C ALA A 307 13.40 4.60 19.77
N ILE A 308 13.28 5.56 18.85
CA ILE A 308 14.04 6.81 18.93
C ILE A 308 13.22 7.89 19.62
N PRO A 309 13.64 8.42 20.79
CA PRO A 309 12.92 9.49 21.47
C PRO A 309 12.89 10.76 20.61
N VAL A 310 11.71 11.34 20.46
CA VAL A 310 11.43 12.62 19.78
C VAL A 310 10.46 13.44 20.63
N GLN A 311 10.31 14.73 20.33
CA GLN A 311 9.49 15.66 21.14
C GLN A 311 9.93 15.70 22.62
N THR A 312 11.21 15.45 22.87
CA THR A 312 11.83 15.54 24.21
C THR A 312 12.55 16.87 24.36
N GLU A 313 12.83 17.30 25.60
CA GLU A 313 13.68 18.47 25.85
C GLU A 313 15.00 18.39 25.06
N VAL A 314 15.29 19.44 24.29
CA VAL A 314 16.46 19.51 23.42
C VAL A 314 17.45 20.50 24.00
N ASN A 315 18.65 20.03 24.34
CA ASN A 315 19.79 20.93 24.48
C ASN A 315 20.39 21.20 23.10
N ARG A 316 20.02 22.33 22.49
CA ARG A 316 20.37 22.71 21.11
C ARG A 316 21.86 22.66 20.79
N TRP A 317 22.73 22.84 21.79
CA TRP A 317 24.17 23.03 21.57
C TRP A 317 25.05 21.93 22.18
N HIS A 318 24.45 20.93 22.84
CA HIS A 318 25.20 19.85 23.49
C HIS A 318 24.78 18.49 22.93
N PRO A 319 25.52 17.94 21.94
CA PRO A 319 25.18 16.65 21.34
C PRO A 319 25.28 15.52 22.37
N LYS A 320 24.34 14.58 22.31
CA LYS A 320 24.28 13.40 23.17
C LYS A 320 24.43 12.13 22.34
N VAL A 321 25.34 11.26 22.76
CA VAL A 321 25.52 9.93 22.16
C VAL A 321 24.32 9.05 22.47
N ARG A 322 23.93 8.19 21.52
CA ARG A 322 22.92 7.15 21.70
C ARG A 322 23.46 5.83 21.16
N ASP A 323 23.28 4.79 21.94
CA ASP A 323 23.54 3.42 21.52
C ASP A 323 22.33 2.88 20.77
N LEU A 324 22.57 2.14 19.69
CA LEU A 324 21.56 1.58 18.80
C LEU A 324 22.00 0.19 18.35
N GLU A 325 21.03 -0.68 18.09
CA GLU A 325 21.28 -1.92 17.37
C GLU A 325 21.18 -1.68 15.87
N MET A 326 21.99 -2.40 15.09
CA MET A 326 21.98 -2.34 13.64
C MET A 326 22.31 -3.73 13.07
N VAL A 327 21.51 -4.20 12.13
CA VAL A 327 21.81 -5.41 11.35
C VAL A 327 23.08 -5.20 10.54
N ASP A 328 23.94 -6.21 10.49
CA ASP A 328 25.15 -6.18 9.67
C ASP A 328 24.82 -6.17 8.16
N ASP A 329 25.49 -5.32 7.40
CA ASP A 329 25.24 -5.16 5.97
C ASP A 329 25.58 -6.41 5.14
N GLN A 330 26.45 -7.29 5.63
CA GLN A 330 26.83 -8.54 4.97
C GLN A 330 25.73 -9.62 5.08
N SER A 331 24.87 -9.53 6.09
CA SER A 331 23.80 -10.53 6.34
C SER A 331 22.39 -10.06 5.92
N ILE A 332 22.24 -8.81 5.46
CA ILE A 332 20.93 -8.18 5.18
C ILE A 332 20.14 -8.80 4.02
N ASN A 333 20.73 -9.66 3.18
CA ASN A 333 20.12 -10.13 1.94
C ASN A 333 18.77 -10.84 2.13
N GLY A 334 18.57 -11.58 3.23
CA GLY A 334 17.29 -12.20 3.55
C GLY A 334 16.15 -11.18 3.69
N ILE A 335 16.43 -10.03 4.31
CA ILE A 335 15.47 -8.91 4.44
C ILE A 335 15.14 -8.32 3.06
N PHE A 336 16.13 -8.21 2.16
CA PHE A 336 15.91 -7.69 0.81
C PHE A 336 15.04 -8.60 -0.06
N GLU A 337 15.28 -9.91 0.00
CA GLU A 337 14.45 -10.90 -0.70
C GLU A 337 13.04 -10.90 -0.13
N ALA A 338 12.92 -10.97 1.20
CA ALA A 338 11.63 -10.94 1.90
C ALA A 338 10.80 -9.69 1.57
N ALA A 339 11.43 -8.51 1.47
CA ALA A 339 10.74 -7.28 1.08
C ALA A 339 10.18 -7.36 -0.35
N ALA A 340 10.95 -7.88 -1.31
CA ALA A 340 10.48 -8.04 -2.69
C ALA A 340 9.33 -9.05 -2.79
N GLU A 341 9.43 -10.18 -2.07
CA GLU A 341 8.40 -11.22 -2.04
C GLU A 341 7.10 -10.76 -1.37
N ALA A 342 7.21 -10.03 -0.25
CA ALA A 342 6.05 -9.47 0.44
C ALA A 342 5.30 -8.48 -0.47
N VAL A 343 6.01 -7.63 -1.22
CA VAL A 343 5.40 -6.69 -2.17
C VAL A 343 4.70 -7.42 -3.31
N GLU A 344 5.37 -8.39 -3.94
CA GLU A 344 4.80 -9.21 -5.02
C GLU A 344 3.48 -9.87 -4.57
N GLU A 345 3.49 -10.53 -3.41
CA GLU A 345 2.31 -11.19 -2.89
C GLU A 345 1.21 -10.20 -2.46
N SER A 346 1.57 -9.03 -1.93
CA SER A 346 0.59 -8.01 -1.54
C SER A 346 -0.19 -7.50 -2.74
N ILE A 347 0.46 -7.31 -3.89
CA ILE A 347 -0.20 -6.91 -5.14
C ILE A 347 -1.15 -8.02 -5.62
N TYR A 348 -0.74 -9.30 -5.54
CA TYR A 348 -1.63 -10.41 -5.87
C TYR A 348 -2.84 -10.50 -4.95
N ASN A 349 -2.66 -10.27 -3.66
CA ASN A 349 -3.77 -10.27 -2.72
C ASN A 349 -4.75 -9.12 -2.98
N ALA A 350 -4.25 -7.92 -3.30
CA ALA A 350 -5.10 -6.81 -3.73
C ALA A 350 -6.00 -7.24 -4.92
N LEU A 351 -5.39 -7.78 -5.97
CA LEU A 351 -6.13 -8.24 -7.16
C LEU A 351 -7.14 -9.36 -6.85
N CYS A 352 -6.77 -10.33 -6.01
CA CYS A 352 -7.64 -11.46 -5.67
C CYS A 352 -8.80 -11.06 -4.76
N MET A 353 -8.58 -10.06 -3.90
CA MET A 353 -9.54 -9.55 -2.93
C MET A 353 -10.36 -8.36 -3.45
N ALA A 354 -10.06 -7.84 -4.64
CA ALA A 354 -10.86 -6.82 -5.30
C ALA A 354 -12.20 -7.36 -5.82
N GLU A 355 -13.18 -6.47 -5.89
CA GLU A 355 -14.53 -6.75 -6.41
C GLU A 355 -14.79 -5.95 -7.69
N THR A 356 -15.69 -6.45 -8.53
CA THR A 356 -16.14 -5.71 -9.72
C THR A 356 -16.90 -4.49 -9.27
N MET A 357 -16.54 -3.32 -9.78
CA MET A 357 -17.14 -2.05 -9.37
C MET A 357 -17.57 -1.22 -10.57
N THR A 358 -18.75 -0.60 -10.44
CA THR A 358 -19.27 0.38 -11.39
C THR A 358 -19.30 1.74 -10.71
N GLY A 359 -18.67 2.73 -11.35
CA GLY A 359 -18.52 4.08 -10.82
C GLY A 359 -18.95 5.16 -11.79
N ARG A 360 -18.25 6.30 -11.70
CA ARG A 360 -18.51 7.52 -12.47
C ARG A 360 -18.61 7.24 -13.98
N GLY A 361 -19.65 7.81 -14.60
CA GLY A 361 -19.90 7.64 -16.04
C GLY A 361 -20.34 6.23 -16.43
N GLY A 362 -20.80 5.40 -15.48
CA GLY A 362 -21.18 4.01 -15.75
C GLY A 362 -20.00 3.09 -16.05
N ARG A 363 -18.76 3.56 -15.83
CA ARG A 363 -17.53 2.79 -16.05
C ARG A 363 -17.49 1.63 -15.08
N THR A 364 -17.30 0.43 -15.62
CA THR A 364 -17.15 -0.79 -14.82
C THR A 364 -15.72 -1.30 -14.93
N ILE A 365 -15.06 -1.51 -13.80
CA ILE A 365 -13.79 -2.25 -13.73
C ILE A 365 -14.11 -3.63 -13.16
N GLU A 366 -13.83 -4.67 -13.95
CA GLU A 366 -14.05 -6.06 -13.55
C GLU A 366 -12.92 -6.52 -12.63
N ALA A 367 -13.28 -7.24 -11.56
CA ALA A 367 -12.31 -7.97 -10.75
C ALA A 367 -11.58 -9.03 -11.59
N LEU A 368 -10.39 -9.41 -11.12
CA LEU A 368 -9.62 -10.48 -11.75
C LEU A 368 -10.47 -11.78 -11.78
N PRO A 369 -10.65 -12.43 -12.95
CA PRO A 369 -11.44 -13.65 -13.06
C PRO A 369 -10.68 -14.83 -12.44
N ARG A 370 -10.76 -14.98 -11.12
CA ARG A 370 -9.96 -15.90 -10.29
C ARG A 370 -10.00 -17.35 -10.77
N ASP A 371 -11.18 -17.87 -11.10
CA ASP A 371 -11.33 -19.26 -11.55
C ASP A 371 -10.60 -19.46 -12.89
N ARG A 372 -10.75 -18.51 -13.81
CA ARG A 372 -10.06 -18.55 -15.09
C ARG A 372 -8.55 -18.40 -14.93
N MET A 373 -8.11 -17.49 -14.05
CA MET A 373 -6.71 -17.34 -13.69
C MET A 373 -6.13 -18.67 -13.17
N LYS A 374 -6.87 -19.37 -12.30
CA LYS A 374 -6.48 -20.68 -11.76
C LYS A 374 -6.35 -21.75 -12.84
N GLU A 375 -7.31 -21.83 -13.77
CA GLU A 375 -7.23 -22.74 -14.92
C GLU A 375 -6.03 -22.44 -15.82
N LEU A 376 -5.72 -21.16 -16.06
CA LEU A 376 -4.56 -20.75 -16.86
C LEU A 376 -3.25 -21.06 -16.15
N MET A 377 -3.18 -20.86 -14.83
CA MET A 377 -2.02 -21.17 -14.00
C MET A 377 -1.70 -22.66 -13.93
N ALA A 378 -2.68 -23.56 -14.13
CA ALA A 378 -2.44 -25.01 -14.17
C ALA A 378 -1.46 -25.44 -15.29
N LYS A 379 -1.20 -24.58 -16.29
CA LYS A 379 -0.19 -24.82 -17.33
C LYS A 379 1.24 -24.48 -16.90
N TYR A 380 1.39 -23.80 -15.77
CA TYR A 380 2.64 -23.25 -15.25
C TYR A 380 2.95 -23.73 -13.82
N ALA A 381 2.09 -24.58 -13.26
CA ALA A 381 2.23 -25.18 -11.93
C ALA A 381 3.23 -26.33 -11.93
#